data_AF-V4AM94-F1
#
_entry.id   AF-V4AM94-F1
#
_cell.length_a   1.000
_cell.length_b   1.000
_cell.length_c   1.000
_cell.angle_alpha   90.00
_cell.angle_beta   90.00
_cell.angle_gamma   90.00
#
_symmetry.space_group_name_H-M   'P 1'
#
loop_
_entity.id
_entity.type
_entity.pdbx_description
1 polymer ?
#
loop_
_entity_poly.entity_id
_entity_poly.type
_entity_poly.pdbx_seq_one_letter_code
_entity_poly.pdbx_strand_id
1 'polypeptide(L)'
;MAQQTSQEPKIVLYQIGRGPFAPSLTPFAIKLETYLKMAKLPYTNFHGRKASSKGKFPWIEYNGQEVADTSFIIQFLNEKHHIDLNSHLSDSDRAIARAFRKMAEENLYWCTVSQRWVYDKSDFLSKVAGFPKFFLWLIRRNVKSELYEQGMGRHSEAEVLQIMEGDLKAISDFLGLNNS
;
A
#
# COMPACT_ATOMS: atom_id res chain seq x y z
N MET A 1 -23.79 16.51 -36.51
CA MET A 1 -23.49 16.45 -35.07
C MET A 1 -22.75 15.15 -34.82
N ALA A 2 -21.44 15.21 -34.56
CA ALA A 2 -20.65 14.03 -34.27
C ALA A 2 -21.04 13.53 -32.87
N GLN A 3 -21.46 12.26 -32.78
CA GLN A 3 -21.68 11.58 -31.51
C GLN A 3 -20.32 11.50 -30.80
N GLN A 4 -20.18 12.25 -29.72
CA GLN A 4 -19.03 12.15 -28.83
C GLN A 4 -19.17 10.83 -28.09
N THR A 5 -18.57 9.77 -28.63
CA THR A 5 -18.42 8.51 -27.93
C THR A 5 -17.62 8.80 -26.65
N SER A 6 -18.30 8.78 -25.52
CA SER A 6 -17.65 8.87 -24.21
C SER A 6 -16.81 7.61 -24.03
N GLN A 7 -15.54 7.66 -24.44
CA GLN A 7 -14.58 6.62 -24.10
C GLN A 7 -14.53 6.50 -22.57
N GLU A 8 -14.61 5.28 -22.06
CA GLU A 8 -14.40 5.03 -20.64
C GLU A 8 -13.04 5.62 -20.22
N PRO A 9 -12.96 6.29 -19.07
CA PRO A 9 -11.73 6.91 -18.63
C PRO A 9 -10.64 5.85 -18.44
N LYS A 10 -9.47 6.12 -19.01
CA LYS A 10 -8.34 5.20 -18.99
C LYS A 10 -7.60 5.34 -17.67
N ILE A 11 -7.62 4.27 -16.87
CA ILE A 11 -6.83 4.12 -15.64
C ILE A 11 -5.65 3.18 -15.92
N VAL A 12 -4.43 3.67 -15.73
CA VAL A 12 -3.21 2.85 -15.77
C VAL A 12 -2.58 2.83 -14.38
N LEU A 13 -2.51 1.66 -13.76
CA LEU A 13 -1.90 1.44 -12.46
C LEU A 13 -0.41 1.13 -12.62
N TYR A 14 0.44 2.02 -12.14
CA TYR A 14 1.89 1.86 -12.13
C TYR A 14 2.36 1.21 -10.83
N GLN A 15 2.99 0.04 -10.93
CA GLN A 15 3.53 -0.69 -9.79
C GLN A 15 4.74 -1.57 -10.15
N ILE A 16 5.47 -2.02 -9.13
CA ILE A 16 6.73 -2.77 -9.28
C ILE A 16 6.50 -4.19 -9.86
N GLY A 17 5.32 -4.78 -9.63
CA GLY A 17 4.96 -6.11 -10.13
C GLY A 17 4.80 -7.16 -9.04
N ARG A 18 4.48 -8.38 -9.46
CA ARG A 18 4.17 -9.53 -8.59
C ARG A 18 5.42 -10.00 -7.82
N GLY A 19 5.23 -10.34 -6.56
CA GLY A 19 6.20 -11.10 -5.78
C GLY A 19 6.05 -12.60 -6.01
N PRO A 20 6.98 -13.43 -5.53
CA PRO A 20 6.90 -14.89 -5.67
C PRO A 20 5.67 -15.49 -4.97
N PHE A 21 5.19 -14.84 -3.91
CA PHE A 21 4.07 -15.34 -3.10
C PHE A 21 2.95 -14.30 -2.92
N ALA A 22 3.04 -13.14 -3.55
CA ALA A 22 2.09 -12.04 -3.35
C ALA A 22 1.77 -11.32 -4.67
N PRO A 23 0.53 -10.80 -4.85
CA PRO A 23 0.16 -10.03 -6.04
C PRO A 23 1.02 -8.79 -6.29
N SER A 24 1.66 -8.26 -5.24
CA SER A 24 2.64 -7.18 -5.36
C SER A 24 3.67 -7.23 -4.23
N LEU A 25 4.87 -6.70 -4.48
CA LEU A 25 5.90 -6.53 -3.45
C LEU A 25 5.58 -5.42 -2.44
N THR A 26 4.65 -4.52 -2.78
CA THR A 26 4.20 -3.43 -1.90
C THR A 26 2.75 -3.63 -1.47
N PRO A 27 2.43 -3.55 -0.17
CA PRO A 27 1.06 -3.69 0.33
C PRO A 27 0.13 -2.60 -0.23
N PHE A 28 0.67 -1.41 -0.53
CA PHE A 28 -0.11 -0.30 -1.08
C PHE A 28 -0.64 -0.60 -2.50
N ALA A 29 0.11 -1.33 -3.33
CA ALA A 29 -0.41 -1.77 -4.63
C ALA A 29 -1.54 -2.78 -4.48
N ILE A 30 -1.45 -3.67 -3.48
CA ILE A 30 -2.52 -4.62 -3.16
C ILE A 30 -3.77 -3.86 -2.72
N LYS A 31 -3.63 -2.88 -1.80
CA LYS A 31 -4.73 -1.99 -1.38
C LYS A 31 -5.43 -1.34 -2.58
N LEU A 32 -4.65 -0.73 -3.48
CA LEU A 32 -5.20 0.00 -4.62
C LEU A 32 -5.84 -0.93 -5.66
N GLU A 33 -5.22 -2.07 -5.98
CA GLU A 33 -5.84 -3.07 -6.85
C GLU A 33 -7.15 -3.61 -6.29
N THR A 34 -7.17 -3.93 -5.00
CA THR A 34 -8.39 -4.39 -4.32
C THR A 34 -9.48 -3.33 -4.42
N TYR A 35 -9.14 -2.07 -4.18
CA TYR A 35 -10.09 -0.96 -4.32
C TYR A 35 -10.67 -0.87 -5.72
N LEU A 36 -9.82 -0.84 -6.76
CA LEU A 36 -10.25 -0.74 -8.16
C LEU A 36 -11.20 -1.88 -8.55
N LYS A 37 -10.90 -3.11 -8.10
CA LYS A 37 -11.76 -4.28 -8.31
C LYS A 37 -13.10 -4.15 -7.59
N MET A 38 -13.10 -3.75 -6.32
CA MET A 38 -14.34 -3.58 -5.53
C MET A 38 -15.23 -2.46 -6.10
N ALA A 39 -14.61 -1.37 -6.57
CA ALA A 39 -15.29 -0.25 -7.23
C ALA A 39 -15.70 -0.55 -8.67
N LYS A 40 -15.37 -1.74 -9.20
CA LYS A 40 -15.61 -2.16 -10.60
C LYS A 40 -15.07 -1.16 -11.64
N LEU A 41 -13.94 -0.51 -11.32
CA LEU A 41 -13.27 0.42 -12.22
C LEU A 41 -12.32 -0.36 -13.13
N PRO A 42 -12.49 -0.31 -14.47
CA PRO A 42 -11.56 -0.95 -15.38
C PRO A 42 -10.20 -0.25 -15.31
N TYR A 43 -9.13 -1.06 -15.22
CA TYR A 43 -7.76 -0.55 -15.16
C TYR A 43 -6.80 -1.49 -15.88
N THR A 44 -5.68 -0.94 -16.30
CA THR A 44 -4.56 -1.70 -16.87
C THR A 44 -3.35 -1.60 -15.95
N ASN A 45 -2.62 -2.71 -15.80
CA ASN A 45 -1.41 -2.73 -15.00
C ASN A 45 -0.19 -2.39 -15.86
N PHE A 46 0.58 -1.40 -15.44
CA PHE A 46 1.95 -1.19 -15.88
C PHE A 46 2.91 -1.71 -14.81
N HIS A 47 3.60 -2.80 -15.14
CA HIS A 47 4.64 -3.37 -14.29
C HIS A 47 6.00 -2.80 -14.68
N GLY A 48 6.56 -1.94 -13.83
CA GLY A 48 7.84 -1.32 -14.10
C GLY A 48 8.35 -0.46 -12.95
N ARG A 49 9.53 0.12 -13.14
CA ARG A 49 10.24 0.94 -12.13
C ARG A 49 10.10 2.45 -12.36
N LYS A 50 8.97 2.91 -12.92
CA LYS A 50 8.65 4.33 -13.07
C LYS A 50 7.93 4.86 -11.83
N ALA A 51 8.67 5.50 -10.92
CA ALA A 51 8.09 6.11 -9.73
C ALA A 51 7.24 7.34 -10.09
N SER A 52 6.29 7.70 -9.22
CA SER A 52 5.55 8.96 -9.35
C SER A 52 6.49 10.17 -9.18
N SER A 53 5.99 11.37 -9.46
CA SER A 53 6.51 12.67 -9.04
C SER A 53 6.90 12.74 -7.55
N LYS A 54 6.23 11.97 -6.68
CA LYS A 54 6.55 11.84 -5.24
C LYS A 54 7.59 10.75 -4.92
N GLY A 55 8.18 10.11 -5.92
CA GLY A 55 9.18 9.06 -5.74
C GLY A 55 8.67 7.74 -5.15
N LYS A 56 7.34 7.48 -5.13
CA LYS A 56 6.74 6.28 -4.53
C LYS A 56 5.92 5.47 -5.54
N PHE A 57 5.61 4.23 -5.15
CA PHE A 57 4.69 3.31 -5.81
C PHE A 57 3.65 2.82 -4.79
N PRO A 58 2.46 2.40 -5.23
CA PRO A 58 1.92 2.55 -6.58
C PRO A 58 1.44 3.99 -6.85
N TRP A 59 1.15 4.29 -8.12
CA TRP A 59 0.44 5.50 -8.55
C TRP A 59 -0.42 5.21 -9.78
N ILE A 60 -1.31 6.12 -10.19
CA ILE A 60 -2.12 5.95 -11.40
C ILE A 60 -1.91 7.08 -12.40
N GLU A 61 -1.98 6.74 -13.68
CA GLU A 61 -2.30 7.69 -14.73
C GLU A 61 -3.79 7.60 -15.02
N TYR A 62 -4.51 8.72 -14.84
CA TYR A 62 -5.93 8.86 -15.13
C TYR A 62 -6.10 9.82 -16.29
N ASN A 63 -6.48 9.33 -17.46
CA ASN A 63 -6.62 10.16 -18.69
C ASN A 63 -5.38 11.06 -18.96
N GLY A 64 -4.17 10.54 -18.73
CA GLY A 64 -2.91 11.27 -18.90
C GLY A 64 -2.49 12.13 -17.70
N GLN A 65 -3.32 12.26 -16.67
CA GLN A 65 -2.96 12.94 -15.42
C GLN A 65 -2.36 11.95 -14.42
N GLU A 66 -1.18 12.27 -13.90
CA GLU A 66 -0.59 11.52 -12.79
C GLU A 66 -1.32 11.83 -11.47
N VAL A 67 -1.70 10.78 -10.73
CA VAL A 67 -2.20 10.87 -9.35
C VAL A 67 -1.41 9.89 -8.48
N ALA A 68 -0.76 10.42 -7.45
CA ALA A 68 0.12 9.68 -6.55
C ALA A 68 -0.46 9.57 -5.13
N ASP A 69 0.05 8.60 -4.36
CA ASP A 69 -0.44 8.17 -3.04
C ASP A 69 -1.80 7.45 -3.08
N THR A 70 -1.84 6.22 -2.57
CA THR A 70 -3.04 5.37 -2.67
C THR A 70 -4.29 5.94 -2.00
N SER A 71 -4.15 6.71 -0.93
CA SER A 71 -5.31 7.31 -0.24
C SER A 71 -5.88 8.46 -1.06
N PHE A 72 -5.00 9.32 -1.60
CA PHE A 72 -5.42 10.40 -2.48
C PHE A 72 -5.95 9.90 -3.82
N ILE A 73 -5.37 8.82 -4.36
CA ILE A 73 -5.89 8.16 -5.57
C ILE A 73 -7.32 7.65 -5.35
N ILE A 74 -7.57 6.96 -4.24
CA ILE A 74 -8.91 6.46 -3.93
C ILE A 74 -9.89 7.62 -3.78
N GLN A 75 -9.52 8.69 -3.06
CA GLN A 75 -10.36 9.87 -2.93
C GLN A 75 -10.67 10.51 -4.29
N PHE A 76 -9.64 10.71 -5.11
CA PHE A 76 -9.77 11.28 -6.46
C PHE A 76 -10.72 10.47 -7.34
N LEU A 77 -10.60 9.14 -7.32
CA LEU A 77 -11.49 8.26 -8.08
C LEU A 77 -12.93 8.29 -7.56
N ASN A 78 -13.13 8.40 -6.24
CA ASN A 78 -14.46 8.52 -5.65
C ASN A 78 -15.17 9.78 -6.11
N GLU A 79 -14.45 10.90 -6.12
CA GLU A 79 -14.96 12.17 -6.60
C GLU A 79 -15.26 12.13 -8.10
N LYS A 80 -14.38 11.52 -8.91
CA LYS A 80 -14.55 11.44 -10.38
C LYS A 80 -15.66 10.49 -10.84
N HIS A 81 -15.87 9.40 -10.12
CA HIS A 81 -16.83 8.37 -10.50
C HIS A 81 -18.09 8.36 -9.64
N HIS A 82 -18.20 9.27 -8.66
CA HIS A 82 -19.30 9.33 -7.69
C HIS A 82 -19.50 8.00 -6.95
N ILE A 83 -18.39 7.38 -6.53
CA ILE A 83 -18.37 6.09 -5.82
C ILE A 83 -18.12 6.32 -4.33
N ASP A 84 -18.98 5.76 -3.48
CA ASP A 84 -18.70 5.60 -2.05
C ASP A 84 -19.00 4.16 -1.60
N LEU A 85 -17.95 3.33 -1.56
CA LEU A 85 -18.02 1.96 -1.05
C LEU A 85 -18.40 1.89 0.43
N ASN A 86 -18.24 2.99 1.17
CA ASN A 86 -18.52 3.08 2.59
C ASN A 86 -19.86 3.78 2.89
N SER A 87 -20.71 4.02 1.88
CA SER A 87 -22.00 4.72 2.02
C SER A 87 -22.94 4.12 3.07
N HIS A 88 -22.79 2.83 3.36
CA HIS A 88 -23.55 2.09 4.37
C HIS A 88 -23.01 2.23 5.81
N LEU A 89 -21.82 2.82 6.00
CA LEU A 89 -21.18 2.96 7.31
C LEU A 89 -21.69 4.19 8.05
N SER A 90 -21.92 4.03 9.36
CA SER A 90 -22.20 5.16 10.27
C SER A 90 -20.94 6.03 10.47
N ASP A 91 -21.12 7.24 11.03
CA ASP A 91 -19.99 8.12 11.36
C ASP A 91 -19.02 7.48 12.36
N SER A 92 -19.55 6.71 13.31
CA SER A 92 -18.75 5.92 14.26
C SER A 92 -17.93 4.86 13.54
N ASP A 93 -18.54 4.09 12.64
CA ASP A 93 -17.84 3.05 11.87
C ASP A 93 -16.75 3.65 10.97
N ARG A 94 -17.03 4.81 10.37
CA ARG A 94 -16.03 5.55 9.55
C ARG A 94 -14.85 6.01 10.40
N ALA A 95 -15.08 6.46 11.63
CA ALA A 95 -14.02 6.83 12.57
C ALA A 95 -13.18 5.60 12.96
N ILE A 96 -13.83 4.48 13.30
CA ILE A 96 -13.16 3.21 13.63
C ILE A 96 -12.34 2.71 12.44
N ALA A 97 -12.92 2.67 11.24
CA ALA A 97 -12.24 2.27 10.01
C ALA A 97 -11.02 3.14 9.72
N ARG A 98 -11.09 4.46 9.99
CA ARG A 98 -9.95 5.36 9.87
C ARG A 98 -8.84 4.97 10.85
N ALA A 99 -9.17 4.67 12.11
CA ALA A 99 -8.20 4.27 13.12
C ALA A 99 -7.47 2.97 12.72
N PHE A 100 -8.21 1.92 12.35
CA PHE A 100 -7.60 0.66 11.91
C PHE A 100 -6.77 0.81 10.64
N ARG A 101 -7.26 1.58 9.66
CA ARG A 101 -6.48 1.87 8.46
C ARG A 101 -5.16 2.54 8.80
N LYS A 102 -5.14 3.49 9.75
CA LYS A 102 -3.90 4.16 10.17
C LYS A 102 -2.98 3.26 10.99
N MET A 103 -3.51 2.40 11.85
CA MET A 103 -2.73 1.35 12.50
C MET A 103 -2.03 0.45 11.48
N ALA A 104 -2.76 -0.02 10.46
CA ALA A 104 -2.21 -0.91 9.43
C ALA A 104 -1.20 -0.21 8.50
N GLU A 105 -1.50 1.02 8.05
CA GLU A 105 -0.69 1.75 7.07
C GLU A 105 0.53 2.44 7.66
N GLU A 106 0.51 2.76 8.96
CA GLU A 106 1.61 3.45 9.63
C GLU A 106 2.35 2.49 10.57
N ASN A 107 1.74 2.06 11.67
CA ASN A 107 2.45 1.28 12.69
C ASN A 107 2.88 -0.12 12.19
N LEU A 108 1.90 -0.96 11.83
CA LEU A 108 2.13 -2.33 11.35
C LEU A 108 2.99 -2.38 10.08
N TYR A 109 2.84 -1.39 9.19
CA TYR A 109 3.66 -1.28 7.98
C TYR A 109 5.14 -1.11 8.34
N TRP A 110 5.49 -0.21 9.27
CA TRP A 110 6.87 0.01 9.67
C TRP A 110 7.46 -1.19 10.43
N CYS A 111 6.67 -1.92 11.20
CA CYS A 111 7.07 -3.24 11.72
C CYS A 111 7.42 -4.22 10.59
N THR A 112 6.60 -4.28 9.54
CA THR A 112 6.86 -5.15 8.38
C THR A 112 8.13 -4.71 7.63
N VAL A 113 8.36 -3.40 7.49
CA VAL A 113 9.55 -2.84 6.84
C VAL A 113 10.82 -3.19 7.63
N SER A 114 10.82 -3.06 8.95
CA SER A 114 11.98 -3.41 9.78
C SER A 114 12.29 -4.91 9.72
N GLN A 115 11.29 -5.77 9.84
CA GLN A 115 11.44 -7.22 9.67
C GLN A 115 12.03 -7.56 8.30
N ARG A 116 11.51 -6.94 7.24
CA ARG A 116 11.93 -7.22 5.87
C ARG A 116 13.33 -6.69 5.51
N TRP A 117 13.71 -5.50 5.98
CA TRP A 117 14.93 -4.83 5.50
C TRP A 117 16.10 -4.86 6.49
N VAL A 118 15.82 -5.06 7.78
CA VAL A 118 16.82 -5.02 8.85
C VAL A 118 17.04 -6.40 9.46
N TYR A 119 15.97 -7.11 9.80
CA TYR A 119 16.06 -8.37 10.55
C TYR A 119 16.02 -9.63 9.67
N ASP A 120 15.57 -9.54 8.41
CA ASP A 120 15.57 -10.67 7.47
C ASP A 120 16.99 -11.14 7.14
N LYS A 121 17.32 -12.36 7.61
CA LYS A 121 18.61 -13.03 7.38
C LYS A 121 18.62 -13.91 6.12
N SER A 122 17.46 -14.14 5.49
CA SER A 122 17.31 -15.11 4.38
C SER A 122 17.79 -14.59 3.02
N ASP A 123 18.15 -13.30 2.96
CA ASP A 123 18.46 -12.53 1.76
C ASP A 123 17.35 -12.64 0.69
N PHE A 124 16.10 -12.86 1.13
CA PHE A 124 14.95 -13.04 0.26
C PHE A 124 14.77 -11.87 -0.69
N LEU A 125 14.95 -10.64 -0.19
CA LEU A 125 14.87 -9.45 -1.01
C LEU A 125 15.92 -9.37 -2.11
N SER A 126 17.14 -9.89 -1.90
CA SER A 126 18.15 -9.88 -2.96
C SER A 126 17.74 -10.79 -4.10
N LYS A 127 17.24 -11.98 -3.76
CA LYS A 127 16.79 -13.00 -4.71
C LYS A 127 15.57 -12.54 -5.50
N VAL A 128 14.65 -11.82 -4.85
CA VAL A 128 13.40 -11.37 -5.49
C VAL A 128 13.58 -10.06 -6.27
N ALA A 129 14.40 -9.13 -5.79
CA ALA A 129 14.53 -7.81 -6.42
C ALA A 129 15.51 -7.79 -7.61
N GLY A 130 16.45 -8.76 -7.67
CA GLY A 130 17.42 -8.88 -8.76
C GLY A 130 18.43 -7.71 -8.83
N PHE A 131 18.63 -6.98 -7.73
CA PHE A 131 19.58 -5.87 -7.67
C PHE A 131 21.00 -6.35 -7.36
N PRO A 132 22.05 -5.66 -7.87
CA PRO A 132 23.42 -5.91 -7.43
C PRO A 132 23.55 -5.67 -5.91
N LYS A 133 24.43 -6.45 -5.25
CA LYS A 133 24.61 -6.39 -3.77
C LYS A 133 24.88 -4.98 -3.24
N PHE A 134 25.65 -4.17 -3.97
CA PHE A 134 25.92 -2.78 -3.60
C PHE A 134 24.65 -1.91 -3.56
N PHE A 135 23.76 -2.04 -4.56
CA PHE A 135 22.49 -1.32 -4.56
C PHE A 135 21.57 -1.75 -3.41
N LEU A 136 21.52 -3.06 -3.11
CA LEU A 136 20.76 -3.55 -1.96
C LEU A 136 21.30 -3.03 -0.64
N TRP A 137 22.62 -2.94 -0.49
CA TRP A 137 23.25 -2.34 0.67
C TRP A 137 22.87 -0.85 0.82
N LEU A 138 22.88 -0.08 -0.27
CA LEU A 138 22.43 1.32 -0.27
C LEU A 138 20.96 1.45 0.15
N ILE A 139 20.08 0.60 -0.38
CA ILE A 139 18.65 0.60 -0.02
C ILE A 139 18.48 0.26 1.47
N ARG A 140 19.13 -0.80 1.95
CA ARG A 140 19.08 -1.20 3.37
C ARG A 140 19.56 -0.07 4.29
N ARG A 141 20.64 0.63 3.91
CA ARG A 141 21.17 1.77 4.67
C ARG A 141 20.15 2.91 4.75
N ASN A 142 19.51 3.26 3.63
CA ASN A 142 18.51 4.31 3.58
C ASN A 142 17.25 3.93 4.37
N VAL A 143 16.73 2.71 4.20
CA VAL A 143 15.56 2.22 4.94
C VAL A 143 15.81 2.20 6.46
N LYS A 144 17.03 1.86 6.89
CA LYS A 144 17.39 1.92 8.31
C LYS A 144 17.37 3.35 8.86
N SER A 145 17.79 4.34 8.07
CA SER A 145 17.65 5.77 8.43
C SER A 145 16.19 6.16 8.54
N GLU A 146 15.38 5.85 7.53
CA GLU A 146 13.94 6.15 7.51
C GLU A 146 13.21 5.53 8.71
N LEU A 147 13.50 4.27 9.04
CA LEU A 147 12.96 3.59 10.22
C LEU A 147 13.31 4.32 11.52
N TYR A 148 14.54 4.78 11.67
CA TYR A 148 14.99 5.47 12.89
C TYR A 148 14.38 6.88 13.00
N GLU A 149 14.27 7.59 11.88
CA GLU A 149 13.62 8.90 11.79
C GLU A 149 12.11 8.80 12.10
N GLN A 150 11.45 7.75 11.61
CA GLN A 150 10.04 7.49 11.90
C GLN A 150 9.81 7.05 13.35
N GLY A 151 10.75 6.33 13.95
CA GLY A 151 10.73 5.90 15.35
C GLY A 151 10.82 4.39 15.53
N MET A 152 10.26 3.60 14.61
CA MET A 152 10.26 2.12 14.70
C MET A 152 11.69 1.55 14.79
N GLY A 153 12.65 2.17 14.10
CA GLY A 153 14.05 1.77 14.10
C GLY A 153 14.80 2.00 15.42
N ARG A 154 14.15 2.56 16.44
CA ARG A 154 14.70 2.74 17.80
C ARG A 154 14.51 1.51 18.68
N HIS A 155 13.60 0.62 18.30
CA HIS A 155 13.26 -0.58 19.05
C HIS A 155 14.16 -1.75 18.66
N SER A 156 14.32 -2.69 19.59
CA SER A 156 14.91 -4.01 19.34
C SER A 156 13.97 -4.88 18.49
N GLU A 157 14.51 -5.95 17.90
CA GLU A 157 13.72 -6.90 17.11
C GLU A 157 12.54 -7.48 17.91
N ALA A 158 12.77 -7.82 19.19
CA ALA A 158 11.75 -8.38 20.07
C ALA A 158 10.63 -7.37 20.37
N GLU A 159 10.98 -6.10 20.64
CA GLU A 159 10.00 -5.03 20.85
C GLU A 159 9.19 -4.76 19.58
N VAL A 160 9.83 -4.76 18.40
CA VAL A 160 9.12 -4.62 17.11
C VAL A 160 8.11 -5.74 16.90
N LEU A 161 8.47 -6.99 17.22
CA LEU A 161 7.56 -8.13 17.11
C LEU A 161 6.40 -8.02 18.11
N GLN A 162 6.65 -7.55 19.32
CA GLN A 162 5.61 -7.31 20.32
C GLN A 162 4.62 -6.23 19.85
N ILE A 163 5.11 -5.12 19.27
CA ILE A 163 4.26 -4.07 18.69
C ILE A 163 3.40 -4.64 17.54
N MET A 164 4.04 -5.40 16.64
CA MET A 164 3.38 -6.03 15.50
C MET A 164 2.28 -7.01 15.94
N GLU A 165 2.55 -7.82 16.95
CA GLU A 165 1.57 -8.74 17.54
C GLU A 165 0.40 -8.00 18.16
N GLY A 166 0.66 -6.89 18.87
CA GLY A 166 -0.38 -6.03 19.43
C GLY A 166 -1.34 -5.48 18.38
N ASP A 167 -0.81 -4.92 17.28
CA ASP A 167 -1.62 -4.41 16.16
C ASP A 167 -2.45 -5.53 15.50
N LEU A 168 -1.83 -6.69 15.23
CA LEU A 168 -2.52 -7.84 14.64
C LEU A 168 -3.61 -8.41 15.56
N LYS A 169 -3.34 -8.46 16.87
CA LYS A 169 -4.31 -8.90 17.87
C LYS A 169 -5.50 -7.95 17.94
N ALA A 170 -5.27 -6.63 17.95
CA ALA A 170 -6.35 -5.65 17.96
C ALA A 170 -7.27 -5.79 16.73
N ILE A 171 -6.68 -6.01 15.54
CA ILE A 171 -7.44 -6.29 14.31
C ILE A 171 -8.23 -7.61 14.44
N SER A 172 -7.57 -8.67 14.90
CA SER A 172 -8.19 -10.00 15.07
C SER A 172 -9.36 -9.96 16.05
N ASP A 173 -9.18 -9.32 17.21
CA ASP A 173 -10.21 -9.22 18.23
C ASP A 173 -11.42 -8.43 17.69
N PHE A 174 -11.20 -7.30 17.01
CA PHE A 174 -12.29 -6.53 16.39
C PHE A 174 -13.05 -7.32 15.30
N LEU A 175 -12.35 -8.07 14.45
CA LEU A 175 -12.98 -8.92 13.44
C LEU A 175 -13.73 -10.11 14.06
N GLY A 176 -13.24 -10.66 15.18
CA GLY A 176 -13.87 -11.75 15.91
C GLY A 176 -15.18 -11.36 16.59
N LEU A 177 -15.27 -10.12 17.11
CA LEU A 177 -16.50 -9.58 17.70
C LEU A 177 -17.67 -9.54 16.71
N ASN A 178 -17.39 -9.41 15.41
CA ASN A 178 -18.42 -9.35 14.37
C ASN A 178 -18.86 -10.73 13.85
N ASN A 179 -18.28 -11.83 14.36
CA ASN A 179 -18.63 -13.21 14.01
C ASN A 179 -19.38 -13.95 15.14
N SER A 180 -19.85 -13.24 16.17
CA SER A 180 -20.55 -13.78 17.35
C SER A 180 -22.03 -13.42 17.36
#